data_AF-A0A941EEY9-F1
#
_entry.id   AF-A0A941EEY9-F1
#
_cell.length_a   1.000
_cell.length_b   1.000
_cell.length_c   1.000
_cell.angle_alpha   90.00
_cell.angle_beta   90.00
_cell.angle_gamma   90.00
#
_symmetry.space_group_name_H-M   'P 1'
#
loop_
_entity.id
_entity.type
_entity.pdbx_description
1 polymer ?
#
loop_
_entity_poly.entity_id
_entity_poly.type
_entity_poly.pdbx_seq_one_letter_code
_entity_poly.pdbx_strand_id
1 'polypeptide(L)'
;MVNKTGPDEADGARVLESLLGTLATWPDLGKRPRVSIEQWGSLTAEEAKACQDVSVAAVRSVAGARSEADQIRLLGQLRYEPAVPTLIGLWEQCPVHPIAVAAAHALFGIGTTEARDVLRKGIHDHDHLGRFMALKVMFTDEGTAWDNVSHLFADELLAAPAGQIAAAEALSLLSPRSYSRSGPEWHSDELRVLLATDRRWLDLCVGLRDHEILGGQARQVLKYADPVVTRPALDAAGAERMAKPRPACPPLRAGDLVARYENGDHRGVWNDLAAVAHLDGPWRAEAEQVAALTMERVRRNAQSLATALIARGWPVSLEQALPGPTPDVEDRLKELEQLTGCAAPPALAAYWRIVGTIDLVPRDTWDAPFPPGVPEQLTLADPLEIGDLSNGWYSVEEWHAECEEHHPEIAGPLEFDIAADYLHKANFSGGAPYSVWLSNVGADPLVRHEKHSLTFTDYLRRAFKEKGFLRLDAQEEWLTYGFTHDQLAELTRWLASVEYEHTGF
;
A
#
# COMPACT_ATOMS: atom_id res chain seq x y z
N MET A 1 -34.67 -46.57 -20.78
CA MET A 1 -34.19 -45.26 -21.28
C MET A 1 -32.68 -45.27 -21.11
N VAL A 2 -31.94 -45.35 -22.22
CA VAL A 2 -30.47 -45.27 -22.20
C VAL A 2 -30.14 -43.79 -22.16
N ASN A 3 -29.71 -43.29 -20.98
CA ASN A 3 -29.13 -41.96 -20.88
C ASN A 3 -27.91 -41.92 -21.80
N LYS A 4 -28.03 -41.19 -22.91
CA LYS A 4 -26.87 -40.82 -23.72
C LYS A 4 -26.11 -39.77 -22.91
N THR A 5 -25.13 -40.23 -22.14
CA THR A 5 -24.03 -39.41 -21.62
C THR A 5 -23.49 -38.56 -22.79
N GLY A 6 -23.47 -37.25 -22.61
CA GLY A 6 -22.96 -36.34 -23.63
C GLY A 6 -21.46 -36.58 -23.86
N PRO A 7 -20.90 -36.24 -25.04
CA PRO A 7 -19.46 -36.35 -25.30
C PRO A 7 -18.62 -35.62 -24.24
N ASP A 8 -19.06 -34.45 -23.78
CA ASP A 8 -18.36 -33.67 -22.74
C ASP A 8 -18.33 -34.35 -21.37
N GLU A 9 -19.34 -35.17 -21.05
CA GLU A 9 -19.43 -35.90 -19.77
C GLU A 9 -18.46 -37.08 -19.74
N ALA A 10 -18.33 -37.80 -20.86
CA ALA A 10 -17.35 -38.87 -21.01
C ALA A 10 -15.91 -38.33 -21.03
N ASP A 11 -15.70 -37.14 -21.61
CA ASP A 11 -14.41 -36.45 -21.62
C ASP A 11 -14.02 -35.96 -20.23
N GLY A 12 -14.96 -35.33 -19.50
CA GLY A 12 -14.74 -34.88 -18.12
C GLY A 12 -14.40 -36.02 -17.16
N ALA A 13 -15.12 -37.15 -17.26
CA ALA A 13 -14.84 -38.34 -16.45
C ALA A 13 -13.42 -38.87 -16.66
N ARG A 14 -12.97 -38.98 -17.93
CA ARG A 14 -11.62 -39.44 -18.27
C ARG A 14 -10.55 -38.49 -17.78
N VAL A 15 -10.77 -37.18 -17.89
CA VAL A 15 -9.84 -36.16 -17.39
C VAL A 15 -9.72 -36.24 -15.87
N LEU A 16 -10.85 -36.37 -15.16
CA LEU A 16 -10.85 -36.48 -13.70
C LEU A 16 -10.18 -37.77 -13.22
N GLU A 17 -10.46 -38.91 -13.87
CA GLU A 17 -9.82 -40.19 -13.56
C GLU A 17 -8.30 -40.11 -13.77
N SER A 18 -7.84 -39.55 -14.89
CA SER A 18 -6.42 -39.33 -15.16
C SER A 18 -5.78 -38.42 -14.11
N LEU A 19 -6.45 -37.31 -13.75
CA LEU A 19 -5.96 -36.38 -12.75
C LEU A 19 -5.80 -37.07 -11.38
N LEU A 20 -6.83 -37.80 -10.93
CA LEU A 20 -6.79 -38.53 -9.66
C LEU A 20 -5.70 -39.60 -9.65
N GLY A 21 -5.52 -40.31 -10.76
CA GLY A 21 -4.42 -41.27 -10.92
C GLY A 21 -3.05 -40.63 -10.73
N THR A 22 -2.82 -39.45 -11.32
CA THR A 22 -1.55 -38.72 -11.16
C THR A 22 -1.39 -38.17 -9.75
N LEU A 23 -2.41 -37.53 -9.18
CA LEU A 23 -2.36 -36.97 -7.83
C LEU A 23 -2.07 -38.05 -6.77
N ALA A 24 -2.57 -39.28 -6.97
CA ALA A 24 -2.29 -40.40 -6.09
C ALA A 24 -0.81 -40.85 -6.10
N THR A 25 -0.03 -40.44 -7.11
CA THR A 25 1.42 -40.73 -7.17
C THR A 25 2.27 -39.65 -6.49
N TRP A 26 1.69 -38.51 -6.13
CA TRP A 26 2.43 -37.46 -5.46
C TRP A 26 2.79 -37.87 -4.03
N PRO A 27 3.97 -37.46 -3.52
CA PRO A 27 4.29 -37.66 -2.12
C PRO A 27 3.30 -36.89 -1.24
N ASP A 28 3.27 -37.19 0.06
CA ASP A 28 2.55 -36.34 1.01
C ASP A 28 3.22 -34.96 1.04
N LEU A 29 2.50 -33.94 0.55
CA LEU A 29 2.98 -32.56 0.44
C LEU A 29 2.59 -31.72 1.67
N GLY A 30 1.89 -32.31 2.65
CA GLY A 30 1.25 -31.57 3.72
C GLY A 30 0.01 -30.81 3.26
N LYS A 31 -0.46 -29.88 4.09
CA LYS A 31 -1.63 -29.03 3.80
C LYS A 31 -1.25 -27.57 3.79
N ARG A 32 -1.78 -26.85 2.81
CA ARG A 32 -1.71 -25.39 2.79
C ARG A 32 -2.54 -24.81 3.95
N PRO A 33 -1.95 -24.03 4.87
CA PRO A 33 -2.75 -23.29 5.83
C PRO A 33 -3.49 -22.15 5.11
N ARG A 34 -4.82 -22.11 5.24
CA ARG A 34 -5.62 -20.94 4.88
C ARG A 34 -5.69 -20.04 6.10
N VAL A 35 -5.00 -18.91 6.01
CA VAL A 35 -4.89 -17.92 7.07
C VAL A 35 -5.70 -16.69 6.64
N SER A 36 -6.55 -16.17 7.52
CA SER A 36 -7.24 -14.91 7.25
C SER A 36 -6.27 -13.71 7.32
N ILE A 37 -6.67 -12.54 6.79
CA ILE A 37 -5.85 -11.31 6.94
C ILE A 37 -5.55 -11.03 8.42
N GLU A 38 -6.56 -11.14 9.28
CA GLU A 38 -6.42 -10.89 10.73
C GLU A 38 -5.49 -11.90 11.39
N GLN A 39 -5.66 -13.19 11.08
CA GLN A 39 -4.78 -14.23 11.60
C GLN A 39 -3.35 -14.00 11.13
N TRP A 40 -3.17 -13.65 9.85
CA TRP A 40 -1.85 -13.38 9.29
C TRP A 40 -1.15 -12.22 9.99
N GLY A 41 -1.87 -11.12 10.25
CA GLY A 41 -1.34 -9.99 11.02
C GLY A 41 -1.00 -10.32 12.48
N SER A 42 -1.46 -11.46 13.00
CA SER A 42 -1.13 -11.94 14.34
C SER A 42 -0.02 -12.99 14.39
N LEU A 43 0.40 -13.52 13.24
CA LEU A 43 1.49 -14.48 13.17
C LEU A 43 2.83 -13.79 13.46
N THR A 44 3.70 -14.47 14.19
CA THR A 44 5.13 -14.18 14.17
C THR A 44 5.69 -14.44 12.77
N ALA A 45 6.81 -13.83 12.39
CA ALA A 45 7.38 -14.11 11.08
C ALA A 45 7.86 -15.55 10.91
N GLU A 46 8.27 -16.23 11.98
CA GLU A 46 8.58 -17.67 11.91
C GLU A 46 7.34 -18.49 11.51
N GLU A 47 6.18 -18.17 12.06
CA GLU A 47 4.91 -18.82 11.71
C GLU A 47 4.47 -18.45 10.28
N ALA A 48 4.60 -17.18 9.90
CA ALA A 48 4.29 -16.70 8.55
C ALA A 48 5.20 -17.37 7.50
N LYS A 49 6.50 -17.49 7.79
CA LYS A 49 7.48 -18.22 6.98
C LYS A 49 7.12 -19.68 6.87
N ALA A 50 6.82 -20.35 7.98
CA ALA A 50 6.43 -21.75 7.99
C ALA A 50 5.21 -22.00 7.08
N CYS A 51 4.24 -21.08 7.07
CA CYS A 51 3.09 -21.14 6.16
C CYS A 51 3.51 -21.06 4.68
N GLN A 52 4.47 -20.21 4.34
CA GLN A 52 4.97 -20.04 2.97
C GLN A 52 5.86 -21.21 2.52
N ASP A 53 6.76 -21.67 3.38
CA ASP A 53 7.73 -22.73 3.11
C ASP A 53 7.05 -24.04 2.71
N VAL A 54 5.88 -24.35 3.28
CA VAL A 54 5.06 -25.51 2.88
C VAL A 54 4.73 -25.46 1.39
N SER A 55 4.31 -24.29 0.89
CA SER A 55 3.94 -24.15 -0.53
C SER A 55 5.16 -24.21 -1.45
N VAL A 56 6.27 -23.60 -1.04
CA VAL A 56 7.54 -23.61 -1.80
C VAL A 56 8.11 -25.03 -1.89
N ALA A 57 8.14 -25.76 -0.78
CA ALA A 57 8.61 -27.14 -0.73
C ALA A 57 7.72 -28.06 -1.58
N ALA A 58 6.40 -27.88 -1.53
CA ALA A 58 5.47 -28.67 -2.33
C ALA A 58 5.66 -28.46 -3.84
N VAL A 59 5.79 -27.21 -4.29
CA VAL A 59 6.04 -26.90 -5.71
C VAL A 59 7.34 -27.53 -6.21
N ARG A 60 8.40 -27.55 -5.38
CA ARG A 60 9.69 -28.16 -5.74
C ARG A 60 9.65 -29.70 -5.75
N SER A 61 8.74 -30.30 -5.02
CA SER A 61 8.66 -31.75 -4.83
C SER A 61 7.85 -32.46 -5.91
N VAL A 62 7.13 -31.72 -6.75
CA VAL A 62 6.24 -32.28 -7.76
C VAL A 62 6.76 -31.98 -9.16
N ALA A 63 7.05 -33.04 -9.91
CA ALA A 63 7.24 -32.95 -11.36
C ALA A 63 5.87 -32.95 -12.06
N GLY A 64 5.76 -32.24 -13.17
CA GLY A 64 4.57 -32.30 -14.02
C GLY A 64 3.50 -31.26 -13.74
N ALA A 65 3.48 -30.59 -12.56
CA ALA A 65 2.37 -29.76 -12.03
C ALA A 65 1.61 -28.86 -13.03
N ARG A 66 2.28 -28.39 -14.09
CA ARG A 66 1.67 -27.64 -15.18
C ARG A 66 0.63 -28.48 -15.96
N SER A 67 0.96 -29.74 -16.28
CA SER A 67 0.08 -30.68 -16.97
C SER A 67 -1.18 -30.96 -16.15
N GLU A 68 -1.06 -31.19 -14.84
CA GLU A 68 -2.22 -31.43 -13.98
C GLU A 68 -3.04 -30.13 -13.82
N ALA A 69 -2.39 -28.96 -13.74
CA ALA A 69 -3.09 -27.67 -13.77
C ALA A 69 -3.89 -27.49 -15.08
N ASP A 70 -3.36 -27.93 -16.22
CA ASP A 70 -4.07 -27.87 -17.51
C ASP A 70 -5.25 -28.84 -17.55
N GLN A 71 -5.12 -30.05 -16.99
CA GLN A 71 -6.25 -30.98 -16.81
C GLN A 71 -7.35 -30.39 -15.93
N ILE A 72 -6.98 -29.73 -14.83
CA ILE A 72 -7.92 -29.05 -13.94
C ILE A 72 -8.66 -27.92 -14.67
N ARG A 73 -7.93 -27.09 -15.44
CA ARG A 73 -8.56 -26.04 -16.26
C ARG A 73 -9.53 -26.63 -17.27
N LEU A 74 -9.20 -27.76 -17.87
CA LEU A 74 -10.06 -28.47 -18.81
C LEU A 74 -11.36 -28.95 -18.13
N LEU A 75 -11.30 -29.47 -16.90
CA LEU A 75 -12.52 -29.81 -16.12
C LEU A 75 -13.42 -28.59 -15.92
N GLY A 76 -12.83 -27.42 -15.65
CA GLY A 76 -13.53 -26.14 -15.57
C GLY A 76 -14.21 -25.74 -16.89
N GLN A 77 -13.51 -25.88 -18.01
CA GLN A 77 -14.02 -25.58 -19.35
C GLN A 77 -15.18 -26.51 -19.75
N LEU A 78 -15.06 -27.80 -19.42
CA LEU A 78 -16.11 -28.81 -19.65
C LEU A 78 -17.29 -28.68 -18.67
N ARG A 79 -17.19 -27.81 -17.65
CA ARG A 79 -18.18 -27.64 -16.58
C ARG A 79 -18.55 -28.97 -15.92
N TYR A 80 -17.58 -29.84 -15.70
CA TYR A 80 -17.81 -31.19 -15.21
C TYR A 80 -18.10 -31.20 -13.69
N GLU A 81 -19.37 -31.10 -13.31
CA GLU A 81 -19.84 -31.01 -11.91
C GLU A 81 -19.32 -32.11 -10.98
N PRO A 82 -19.17 -33.39 -11.39
CA PRO A 82 -18.65 -34.43 -10.50
C PRO A 82 -17.22 -34.17 -9.99
N ALA A 83 -16.46 -33.27 -10.63
CA ALA A 83 -15.14 -32.86 -10.15
C ALA A 83 -15.19 -31.88 -8.95
N VAL A 84 -16.33 -31.25 -8.66
CA VAL A 84 -16.44 -30.17 -7.65
C VAL A 84 -15.85 -30.57 -6.29
N PRO A 85 -16.19 -31.73 -5.68
CA PRO A 85 -15.63 -32.10 -4.37
C PRO A 85 -14.09 -32.22 -4.39
N THR A 86 -13.54 -32.79 -5.47
CA THR A 86 -12.08 -32.90 -5.65
C THR A 86 -11.44 -31.53 -5.80
N LEU A 87 -12.03 -30.66 -6.61
CA LEU A 87 -11.53 -29.30 -6.83
C LEU A 87 -11.62 -28.43 -5.57
N ILE A 88 -12.65 -28.60 -4.75
CA ILE A 88 -12.76 -27.97 -3.42
C ILE A 88 -11.58 -28.40 -2.54
N GLY A 89 -11.30 -29.71 -2.46
CA GLY A 89 -10.16 -30.22 -1.71
C GLY A 89 -8.82 -29.66 -2.18
N LEU A 90 -8.64 -29.55 -3.51
CA LEU A 90 -7.43 -28.95 -4.09
C LEU A 90 -7.34 -27.45 -3.81
N TRP A 91 -8.44 -26.71 -3.90
CA TRP A 91 -8.50 -25.29 -3.61
C TRP A 91 -8.15 -25.01 -2.14
N GLU A 92 -8.75 -25.76 -1.21
CA GLU A 92 -8.64 -25.48 0.22
C GLU A 92 -7.34 -25.97 0.84
N GLN A 93 -6.77 -27.08 0.33
CA GLN A 93 -5.71 -27.81 1.06
C GLN A 93 -4.44 -28.02 0.24
N CYS A 94 -4.45 -27.88 -1.09
CA CYS A 94 -3.29 -28.20 -1.91
C CYS A 94 -2.17 -27.16 -1.71
N PRO A 95 -0.96 -27.57 -1.26
CA PRO A 95 0.17 -26.67 -1.11
C PRO A 95 0.87 -26.35 -2.44
N VAL A 96 0.57 -27.06 -3.53
CA VAL A 96 1.12 -26.76 -4.86
C VAL A 96 0.36 -25.58 -5.47
N HIS A 97 0.86 -24.36 -5.29
CA HIS A 97 0.16 -23.12 -5.64
C HIS A 97 -0.44 -23.10 -7.07
N PRO A 98 0.26 -23.52 -8.15
CA PRO A 98 -0.32 -23.58 -9.50
C PRO A 98 -1.58 -24.46 -9.62
N ILE A 99 -1.67 -25.52 -8.81
CA ILE A 99 -2.81 -26.45 -8.77
C ILE A 99 -3.99 -25.81 -8.05
N ALA A 100 -3.75 -25.15 -6.91
CA ALA A 100 -4.77 -24.39 -6.20
C ALA A 100 -5.35 -23.27 -7.09
N VAL A 101 -4.50 -22.54 -7.82
CA VAL A 101 -4.91 -21.53 -8.82
C VAL A 101 -5.80 -22.16 -9.89
N ALA A 102 -5.37 -23.27 -10.49
CA ALA A 102 -6.16 -23.97 -11.50
C ALA A 102 -7.51 -24.44 -10.94
N ALA A 103 -7.52 -24.99 -9.73
CA ALA A 103 -8.72 -25.47 -9.07
C ALA A 103 -9.72 -24.34 -8.81
N ALA A 104 -9.25 -23.17 -8.34
CA ALA A 104 -10.10 -22.01 -8.12
C ALA A 104 -10.79 -21.55 -9.42
N HIS A 105 -10.01 -21.44 -10.51
CA HIS A 105 -10.55 -21.09 -11.82
C HIS A 105 -11.50 -22.15 -12.38
N ALA A 106 -11.23 -23.44 -12.14
CA ALA A 106 -12.10 -24.53 -12.56
C ALA A 106 -13.42 -24.52 -11.78
N LEU A 107 -13.38 -24.34 -10.45
CA LEU A 107 -14.58 -24.15 -9.62
C LEU A 107 -15.42 -22.98 -10.11
N PHE A 108 -14.78 -21.85 -10.42
CA PHE A 108 -15.46 -20.68 -11.00
C PHE A 108 -16.10 -21.00 -12.34
N GLY A 109 -15.40 -21.73 -13.22
CA GLY A 109 -15.89 -22.12 -14.55
C GLY A 109 -17.07 -23.09 -14.51
N ILE A 110 -17.07 -24.04 -13.57
CA ILE A 110 -18.18 -24.98 -13.34
C ILE A 110 -19.40 -24.24 -12.81
N GLY A 111 -19.21 -23.38 -11.79
CA GLY A 111 -20.23 -22.43 -11.34
C GLY A 111 -21.41 -23.03 -10.58
N THR A 112 -21.31 -24.25 -10.03
CA THR A 112 -22.34 -24.76 -9.09
C THR A 112 -22.41 -23.89 -7.83
N THR A 113 -23.54 -23.93 -7.11
CA THR A 113 -23.71 -23.23 -5.84
C THR A 113 -22.60 -23.59 -4.85
N GLU A 114 -22.29 -24.89 -4.71
CA GLU A 114 -21.22 -25.38 -3.83
C GLU A 114 -19.84 -24.81 -4.22
N ALA A 115 -19.51 -24.80 -5.52
CA ALA A 115 -18.27 -24.25 -6.02
C ALA A 115 -18.17 -22.73 -5.79
N ARG A 116 -19.27 -21.99 -5.94
CA ARG A 116 -19.33 -20.54 -5.66
C ARG A 116 -19.20 -20.25 -4.17
N ASP A 117 -19.89 -21.02 -3.34
CA ASP A 117 -19.89 -20.85 -1.88
C ASP A 117 -18.48 -21.02 -1.30
N VAL A 118 -17.70 -22.00 -1.78
CA VAL A 118 -16.31 -22.18 -1.30
C VAL A 118 -15.40 -21.02 -1.73
N LEU A 119 -15.59 -20.48 -2.93
CA LEU A 119 -14.78 -19.37 -3.43
C LEU A 119 -15.12 -18.07 -2.70
N ARG A 120 -16.39 -17.79 -2.40
CA ARG A 120 -16.81 -16.60 -1.63
C ARG A 120 -16.15 -16.50 -0.25
N LYS A 121 -15.91 -17.65 0.42
CA LYS A 121 -15.20 -17.69 1.71
C LYS A 121 -13.78 -17.10 1.62
N GLY A 122 -13.20 -17.04 0.43
CA GLY A 122 -11.87 -16.48 0.20
C GLY A 122 -11.74 -14.97 0.40
N ILE A 123 -12.84 -14.23 0.58
CA ILE A 123 -12.80 -12.77 0.76
C ILE A 123 -11.99 -12.33 1.97
N HIS A 124 -11.84 -13.19 2.97
CA HIS A 124 -11.06 -12.93 4.18
C HIS A 124 -9.65 -13.54 4.14
N ASP A 125 -9.29 -14.26 3.08
CA ASP A 125 -7.96 -14.88 2.97
C ASP A 125 -6.87 -13.81 2.94
N HIS A 126 -5.73 -14.08 3.59
CA HIS A 126 -4.53 -13.26 3.45
C HIS A 126 -3.94 -13.32 2.02
N ASP A 127 -4.15 -14.43 1.31
CA ASP A 127 -3.67 -14.58 -0.07
C ASP A 127 -4.57 -13.82 -1.06
N HIS A 128 -3.96 -13.01 -1.92
CA HIS A 128 -4.64 -12.22 -2.94
C HIS A 128 -5.53 -13.07 -3.84
N LEU A 129 -5.08 -14.27 -4.23
CA LEU A 129 -5.87 -15.17 -5.09
C LEU A 129 -7.21 -15.54 -4.45
N GLY A 130 -7.24 -15.80 -3.14
CA GLY A 130 -8.48 -16.12 -2.41
C GLY A 130 -9.51 -15.01 -2.51
N ARG A 131 -9.08 -13.78 -2.24
CA ARG A 131 -9.93 -12.59 -2.30
C ARG A 131 -10.36 -12.26 -3.72
N PHE A 132 -9.42 -12.30 -4.67
CA PHE A 132 -9.69 -12.10 -6.08
C PHE A 132 -10.77 -13.06 -6.60
N MET A 133 -10.66 -14.36 -6.26
CA MET A 133 -11.64 -15.35 -6.70
C MET A 133 -12.99 -15.18 -5.99
N ALA A 134 -13.00 -14.81 -4.71
CA ALA A 134 -14.23 -14.47 -3.99
C ALA A 134 -14.96 -13.30 -4.66
N LEU A 135 -14.26 -12.20 -4.90
CA LEU A 135 -14.81 -11.02 -5.57
C LEU A 135 -15.29 -11.36 -6.98
N LYS A 136 -14.52 -12.12 -7.76
CA LYS A 136 -14.95 -12.54 -9.09
C LYS A 136 -16.29 -13.28 -9.06
N VAL A 137 -16.50 -14.16 -8.08
CA VAL A 137 -17.80 -14.81 -7.86
C VAL A 137 -18.85 -13.78 -7.48
N MET A 138 -18.60 -12.91 -6.49
CA MET A 138 -19.59 -11.93 -6.02
C MET A 138 -20.06 -10.97 -7.13
N PHE A 139 -19.16 -10.53 -8.01
CA PHE A 139 -19.49 -9.68 -9.16
C PHE A 139 -20.27 -10.39 -10.27
N THR A 140 -20.25 -11.73 -10.32
CA THR A 140 -20.88 -12.54 -11.38
C THR A 140 -21.98 -13.48 -10.87
N ASP A 141 -22.27 -13.45 -9.57
CA ASP A 141 -23.33 -14.26 -8.97
C ASP A 141 -24.71 -13.75 -9.38
N GLU A 142 -25.75 -14.52 -9.05
CA GLU A 142 -27.13 -14.07 -9.27
C GLU A 142 -27.42 -12.77 -8.50
N GLY A 143 -28.29 -11.92 -9.07
CA GLY A 143 -28.59 -10.59 -8.52
C GLY A 143 -27.76 -9.48 -9.18
N THR A 144 -27.68 -8.31 -8.53
CA THR A 144 -26.81 -7.22 -9.00
C THR A 144 -25.45 -7.31 -8.32
N ALA A 145 -24.38 -6.96 -9.04
CA ALA A 145 -23.02 -6.92 -8.48
C ALA A 145 -22.96 -6.04 -7.21
N TRP A 146 -23.73 -4.96 -7.16
CA TRP A 146 -23.84 -4.12 -5.98
C TRP A 146 -24.41 -4.86 -4.77
N ASP A 147 -25.52 -5.59 -4.92
CA ASP A 147 -26.15 -6.28 -3.78
C ASP A 147 -25.21 -7.33 -3.18
N ASN A 148 -24.35 -7.93 -4.01
CA ASN A 148 -23.38 -8.93 -3.60
C ASN A 148 -22.13 -8.32 -2.92
N VAL A 149 -21.72 -7.10 -3.29
CA VAL A 149 -20.40 -6.53 -2.88
C VAL A 149 -20.53 -5.33 -1.94
N SER A 150 -21.67 -4.62 -1.94
CA SER A 150 -21.85 -3.35 -1.22
C SER A 150 -21.57 -3.41 0.29
N HIS A 151 -21.82 -4.56 0.92
CA HIS A 151 -21.53 -4.75 2.34
C HIS A 151 -20.05 -4.55 2.68
N LEU A 152 -19.12 -4.77 1.74
CA LEU A 152 -17.67 -4.53 1.92
C LEU A 152 -17.33 -3.05 2.17
N PHE A 153 -18.24 -2.14 1.82
CA PHE A 153 -18.07 -0.70 1.99
C PHE A 153 -18.83 -0.15 3.21
N ALA A 154 -19.36 -1.02 4.07
CA ALA A 154 -19.99 -0.61 5.32
C ALA A 154 -18.93 -0.07 6.31
N ASP A 155 -19.28 0.98 7.06
CA ASP A 155 -18.40 1.65 8.01
C ASP A 155 -17.76 0.67 9.01
N GLU A 156 -18.51 -0.36 9.43
CA GLU A 156 -18.02 -1.38 10.36
C GLU A 156 -16.87 -2.22 9.78
N LEU A 157 -16.90 -2.53 8.48
CA LEU A 157 -15.82 -3.27 7.82
C LEU A 157 -14.66 -2.35 7.48
N LEU A 158 -14.93 -1.12 7.04
CA LEU A 158 -13.89 -0.13 6.74
C LEU A 158 -13.13 0.35 7.98
N ALA A 159 -13.66 0.12 9.18
CA ALA A 159 -12.95 0.37 10.43
C ALA A 159 -11.76 -0.60 10.67
N ALA A 160 -11.70 -1.74 9.98
CA ALA A 160 -10.64 -2.73 10.13
C ALA A 160 -9.74 -2.77 8.87
N PRO A 161 -8.39 -2.95 9.02
CA PRO A 161 -7.48 -3.07 7.88
C PRO A 161 -7.88 -4.18 6.89
N ALA A 162 -8.39 -5.31 7.39
CA ALA A 162 -8.85 -6.40 6.55
C ALA A 162 -10.03 -6.02 5.65
N GLY A 163 -10.99 -5.25 6.17
CA GLY A 163 -12.13 -4.76 5.39
C GLY A 163 -11.71 -3.71 4.37
N GLN A 164 -10.77 -2.83 4.72
CA GLN A 164 -10.19 -1.86 3.78
C GLN A 164 -9.47 -2.54 2.60
N ILE A 165 -8.70 -3.61 2.85
CA ILE A 165 -8.04 -4.39 1.78
C ILE A 165 -9.09 -5.01 0.84
N ALA A 166 -10.12 -5.65 1.39
CA ALA A 166 -11.18 -6.26 0.59
C ALA A 166 -11.95 -5.23 -0.25
N ALA A 167 -12.25 -4.06 0.33
CA ALA A 167 -12.91 -2.95 -0.37
C ALA A 167 -12.02 -2.35 -1.48
N ALA A 168 -10.72 -2.20 -1.23
CA ALA A 168 -9.76 -1.72 -2.22
C ALA A 168 -9.68 -2.66 -3.42
N GLU A 169 -9.57 -3.97 -3.18
CA GLU A 169 -9.56 -4.97 -4.26
C GLU A 169 -10.87 -5.03 -5.04
N ALA A 170 -12.01 -4.84 -4.36
CA ALA A 170 -13.31 -4.75 -5.02
C ALA A 170 -13.37 -3.55 -5.99
N LEU A 171 -12.84 -2.39 -5.59
CA LEU A 171 -12.73 -1.22 -6.47
C LEU A 171 -11.74 -1.47 -7.61
N SER A 172 -10.60 -2.13 -7.36
CA SER A 172 -9.62 -2.43 -8.40
C SER A 172 -10.19 -3.27 -9.55
N LEU A 173 -11.15 -4.16 -9.29
CA LEU A 173 -11.84 -4.92 -10.34
C LEU A 173 -12.67 -4.07 -11.30
N LEU A 174 -13.07 -2.86 -10.90
CA LEU A 174 -13.81 -1.91 -11.73
C LEU A 174 -12.88 -1.06 -12.62
N SER A 175 -11.56 -1.16 -12.42
CA SER A 175 -10.53 -0.46 -13.19
C SER A 175 -9.81 -1.42 -14.15
N PRO A 176 -9.05 -0.91 -15.15
CA PRO A 176 -8.25 -1.76 -16.03
C PRO A 176 -7.25 -2.60 -15.25
N ARG A 177 -7.17 -3.90 -15.57
CA ARG A 177 -6.23 -4.86 -14.96
C ARG A 177 -4.81 -4.72 -15.50
N SER A 178 -4.69 -4.23 -16.74
CA SER A 178 -3.42 -4.11 -17.47
C SER A 178 -3.58 -3.18 -18.66
N TYR A 179 -2.45 -2.74 -19.22
CA TYR A 179 -2.39 -1.94 -20.44
C TYR A 179 -1.69 -2.76 -21.53
N SER A 180 -2.32 -2.87 -22.69
CA SER A 180 -1.68 -3.39 -23.90
C SER A 180 -1.54 -2.30 -24.94
N ARG A 181 -0.92 -2.62 -26.09
CA ARG A 181 -0.82 -1.69 -27.22
C ARG A 181 -2.19 -1.24 -27.74
N SER A 182 -3.22 -2.02 -27.46
CA SER A 182 -4.63 -1.78 -27.80
C SER A 182 -5.34 -0.85 -26.82
N GLY A 183 -4.70 -0.49 -25.70
CA GLY A 183 -5.27 0.30 -24.63
C GLY A 183 -5.48 -0.49 -23.34
N PRO A 184 -6.29 0.06 -22.40
CA PRO A 184 -6.62 -0.60 -21.15
C PRO A 184 -7.42 -1.89 -21.37
N GLU A 185 -7.15 -2.91 -20.55
CA GLU A 185 -7.86 -4.19 -20.56
C GLU A 185 -8.60 -4.41 -19.24
N TRP A 186 -9.87 -4.82 -19.29
CA TRP A 186 -10.67 -5.12 -18.10
C TRP A 186 -10.73 -6.62 -17.83
N HIS A 187 -11.18 -6.98 -16.63
CA HIS A 187 -11.48 -8.38 -16.28
C HIS A 187 -12.70 -8.92 -17.04
N SER A 188 -13.69 -8.07 -17.32
CA SER A 188 -14.79 -8.35 -18.24
C SER A 188 -15.42 -7.06 -18.78
N ASP A 189 -16.15 -7.15 -19.89
CA ASP A 189 -16.85 -6.00 -20.48
C ASP A 189 -18.01 -5.51 -19.59
N GLU A 190 -18.61 -6.40 -18.80
CA GLU A 190 -19.68 -6.02 -17.86
C GLU A 190 -19.15 -5.08 -16.77
N LEU A 191 -17.98 -5.39 -16.20
CA LEU A 191 -17.37 -4.56 -15.15
C LEU A 191 -17.05 -3.14 -15.65
N ARG A 192 -16.61 -3.03 -16.91
CA ARG A 192 -16.29 -1.74 -17.55
C ARG A 192 -17.48 -0.78 -17.59
N VAL A 193 -18.69 -1.30 -17.75
CA VAL A 193 -19.90 -0.46 -17.91
C VAL A 193 -20.71 -0.29 -16.62
N LEU A 194 -20.27 -0.88 -15.49
CA LEU A 194 -21.04 -0.87 -14.24
C LEU A 194 -21.39 0.54 -13.73
N LEU A 195 -20.45 1.49 -13.81
CA LEU A 195 -20.72 2.88 -13.39
C LEU A 195 -21.79 3.57 -14.24
N ALA A 196 -21.94 3.16 -15.50
CA ALA A 196 -22.96 3.69 -16.40
C ALA A 196 -24.33 3.01 -16.21
N THR A 197 -24.35 1.76 -15.74
CA THR A 197 -25.58 0.96 -15.64
C THR A 197 -26.18 0.92 -14.23
N ASP A 198 -25.37 1.09 -13.18
CA ASP A 198 -25.81 1.12 -11.79
C ASP A 198 -25.22 2.33 -11.05
N ARG A 199 -26.09 3.32 -10.82
CA ARG A 199 -25.73 4.61 -10.22
C ARG A 199 -25.09 4.48 -8.84
N ARG A 200 -25.37 3.41 -8.10
CA ARG A 200 -24.82 3.19 -6.76
C ARG A 200 -23.30 3.07 -6.77
N TRP A 201 -22.72 2.47 -7.81
CA TRP A 201 -21.25 2.40 -7.97
C TRP A 201 -20.63 3.77 -8.21
N LEU A 202 -21.29 4.61 -9.02
CA LEU A 202 -20.84 5.97 -9.27
C LEU A 202 -20.90 6.81 -7.99
N ASP A 203 -22.02 6.76 -7.27
CA ASP A 203 -22.17 7.50 -6.01
C ASP A 203 -21.17 7.03 -4.96
N LEU A 204 -20.88 5.73 -4.88
CA LEU A 204 -19.83 5.18 -4.02
C LEU A 204 -18.44 5.73 -4.39
N CYS A 205 -18.04 5.63 -5.66
CA CYS A 205 -16.71 6.08 -6.09
C CYS A 205 -16.55 7.60 -5.92
N VAL A 206 -17.60 8.38 -6.20
CA VAL A 206 -17.61 9.82 -5.94
C VAL A 206 -17.50 10.07 -4.43
N GLY A 207 -18.25 9.37 -3.59
CA GLY A 207 -18.20 9.51 -2.14
C GLY A 207 -16.84 9.15 -1.53
N LEU A 208 -16.19 8.11 -2.05
CA LEU A 208 -14.89 7.62 -1.59
C LEU A 208 -13.69 8.36 -2.20
N ARG A 209 -13.87 9.26 -3.18
CA ARG A 209 -12.74 9.87 -3.91
C ARG A 209 -11.72 10.61 -3.03
N ASP A 210 -12.16 11.11 -1.86
CA ASP A 210 -11.30 11.79 -0.88
C ASP A 210 -10.92 10.88 0.31
N HIS A 211 -11.41 9.63 0.32
CA HIS A 211 -11.13 8.68 1.38
C HIS A 211 -9.62 8.41 1.45
N GLU A 212 -9.07 8.46 2.66
CA GLU A 212 -7.62 8.39 2.88
C GLU A 212 -6.99 7.13 2.29
N ILE A 213 -7.65 5.97 2.43
CA ILE A 213 -7.13 4.69 1.92
C ILE A 213 -7.71 4.33 0.54
N LEU A 214 -9.03 4.35 0.38
CA LEU A 214 -9.72 3.92 -0.84
C LEU A 214 -9.80 4.97 -1.95
N GLY A 215 -9.43 6.23 -1.69
CA GLY A 215 -9.62 7.34 -2.63
C GLY A 215 -8.84 7.16 -3.93
N GLY A 216 -7.63 6.59 -3.87
CA GLY A 216 -6.83 6.29 -5.06
C GLY A 216 -7.57 5.32 -6.00
N GLN A 217 -8.04 4.19 -5.48
CA GLN A 217 -8.79 3.19 -6.25
C GLN A 217 -10.11 3.77 -6.76
N ALA A 218 -10.84 4.51 -5.94
CA ALA A 218 -12.09 5.15 -6.36
C ALA A 218 -11.88 6.14 -7.53
N ARG A 219 -10.81 6.96 -7.48
CA ARG A 219 -10.44 7.88 -8.55
C ARG A 219 -9.99 7.13 -9.82
N GLN A 220 -9.26 6.02 -9.70
CA GLN A 220 -8.91 5.17 -10.84
C GLN A 220 -10.16 4.61 -11.54
N VAL A 221 -11.17 4.17 -10.78
CA VAL A 221 -12.44 3.71 -11.37
C VAL A 221 -13.14 4.86 -12.12
N LEU A 222 -13.18 6.05 -11.53
CA LEU A 222 -13.77 7.24 -12.16
C LEU A 222 -13.01 7.69 -13.42
N LYS A 223 -11.66 7.59 -13.42
CA LYS A 223 -10.77 7.95 -14.53
C LYS A 223 -11.11 7.21 -15.82
N TYR A 224 -11.43 5.92 -15.70
CA TYR A 224 -11.69 5.05 -16.85
C TYR A 224 -13.17 4.86 -17.20
N ALA A 225 -14.07 5.50 -16.44
CA ALA A 225 -15.51 5.53 -16.75
C ALA A 225 -15.84 6.62 -17.76
N ASP A 226 -17.01 6.51 -18.41
CA ASP A 226 -17.46 7.48 -19.41
C ASP A 226 -17.60 8.89 -18.78
N PRO A 227 -16.88 9.91 -19.28
CA PRO A 227 -16.99 11.28 -18.78
C PRO A 227 -18.40 11.86 -18.83
N VAL A 228 -19.26 11.40 -19.76
CA VAL A 228 -20.67 11.81 -19.84
C VAL A 228 -21.43 11.40 -18.57
N VAL A 229 -21.03 10.30 -17.95
CA VAL A 229 -21.62 9.74 -16.73
C VAL A 229 -20.99 10.36 -15.48
N THR A 230 -19.65 10.46 -15.43
CA THR A 230 -18.94 10.88 -14.22
C THR A 230 -18.96 12.40 -14.00
N ARG A 231 -18.79 13.21 -15.05
CA ARG A 231 -18.62 14.65 -14.93
C ARG A 231 -19.75 15.36 -14.19
N PRO A 232 -21.05 15.13 -14.48
CA PRO A 232 -22.12 15.78 -13.74
C PRO A 232 -22.12 15.44 -12.24
N ALA A 233 -21.74 14.20 -11.90
CA ALA A 233 -21.68 13.77 -10.50
C ALA A 233 -20.51 14.44 -9.76
N LEU A 234 -19.36 14.57 -10.44
CA LEU A 234 -18.17 15.22 -9.89
C LEU A 234 -18.37 16.74 -9.75
N ASP A 235 -18.98 17.39 -10.74
CA ASP A 235 -19.33 18.82 -10.67
C ASP A 235 -20.25 19.09 -9.47
N ALA A 236 -21.29 18.27 -9.28
CA ALA A 236 -22.20 18.38 -8.15
C ALA A 236 -21.49 18.16 -6.81
N ALA A 237 -20.66 17.12 -6.71
CA ALA A 237 -19.92 16.81 -5.50
C ALA A 237 -18.85 17.88 -5.16
N GLY A 238 -18.23 18.49 -6.17
CA GLY A 238 -17.33 19.62 -6.00
C GLY A 238 -18.07 20.86 -5.48
N ALA A 239 -19.24 21.18 -6.05
CA ALA A 239 -20.08 22.29 -5.58
C ALA A 239 -20.57 22.08 -4.14
N GLU A 240 -20.98 20.87 -3.78
CA GLU A 240 -21.36 20.53 -2.40
C GLU A 240 -20.19 20.68 -1.43
N ARG A 241 -18.99 20.24 -1.82
CA ARG A 241 -17.77 20.42 -1.00
C ARG A 241 -17.50 21.89 -0.74
N MET A 242 -17.61 22.74 -1.75
CA MET A 242 -17.42 24.19 -1.61
C MET A 242 -18.50 24.84 -0.73
N ALA A 243 -19.71 24.27 -0.69
CA ALA A 243 -20.83 24.79 0.09
C ALA A 243 -20.85 24.32 1.55
N LYS A 244 -20.18 23.21 1.90
CA LYS A 244 -20.19 22.65 3.26
C LYS A 244 -19.54 23.63 4.25
N PRO A 245 -20.25 24.06 5.30
CA PRO A 245 -19.68 24.92 6.34
C PRO A 245 -18.57 24.18 7.06
N ARG A 246 -17.43 24.85 7.21
CA ARG A 246 -16.25 24.29 7.85
C ARG A 246 -16.54 24.04 9.33
N PRO A 247 -16.13 22.88 9.89
CA PRO A 247 -16.32 22.61 11.30
C PRO A 247 -15.65 23.70 12.14
N ALA A 248 -16.34 24.16 13.18
CA ALA A 248 -15.79 25.11 14.11
C ALA A 248 -14.60 24.47 14.84
N CYS A 249 -13.45 25.14 14.80
CA CYS A 249 -12.26 24.67 15.48
C CYS A 249 -12.50 24.62 17.00
N PRO A 250 -12.08 23.57 17.72
CA PRO A 250 -11.98 23.62 19.17
C PRO A 250 -11.13 24.82 19.58
N PRO A 251 -11.51 25.58 20.62
CA PRO A 251 -10.70 26.68 21.08
C PRO A 251 -9.41 26.15 21.73
N LEU A 252 -8.30 26.22 21.00
CA LEU A 252 -6.97 26.18 21.59
C LEU A 252 -6.72 27.48 22.37
N ARG A 253 -5.79 27.46 23.32
CA ARG A 253 -5.37 28.67 24.06
C ARG A 253 -4.26 29.36 23.28
N ALA A 254 -4.51 30.59 22.81
CA ALA A 254 -3.57 31.30 21.95
C ALA A 254 -2.31 31.71 22.73
N GLY A 255 -1.12 31.51 22.14
CA GLY A 255 0.15 31.92 22.73
C GLY A 255 0.73 30.97 23.78
N ASP A 256 0.32 29.70 23.79
CA ASP A 256 0.80 28.66 24.71
C ASP A 256 1.60 27.56 24.00
N LEU A 257 1.45 27.38 22.68
CA LEU A 257 2.07 26.24 21.97
C LEU A 257 3.58 26.40 21.87
N VAL A 258 4.06 27.57 21.46
CA VAL A 258 5.52 27.84 21.36
C VAL A 258 6.18 27.74 22.72
N ALA A 259 5.62 28.39 23.74
CA ALA A 259 6.18 28.35 25.10
C ALA A 259 6.19 26.93 25.69
N ARG A 260 5.12 26.13 25.48
CA ARG A 260 5.10 24.72 25.89
C ARG A 260 6.13 23.89 25.14
N TYR A 261 6.28 24.12 23.84
CA TYR A 261 7.28 23.44 23.03
C TYR A 261 8.70 23.73 23.52
N GLU A 262 9.04 25.00 23.78
CA GLU A 262 10.33 25.40 24.34
C GLU A 262 10.59 24.80 25.73
N ASN A 263 9.54 24.65 26.54
CA ASN A 263 9.59 24.00 27.85
C ASN A 263 9.61 22.45 27.80
N GLY A 264 9.67 21.86 26.59
CA GLY A 264 9.86 20.42 26.39
C GLY A 264 8.60 19.60 26.17
N ASP A 265 7.41 20.22 26.14
CA ASP A 265 6.15 19.53 25.82
C ASP A 265 5.98 19.37 24.30
N HIS A 266 6.92 18.66 23.68
CA HIS A 266 6.94 18.58 22.22
C HIS A 266 5.77 17.75 21.67
N ARG A 267 5.51 16.57 22.25
CA ARG A 267 4.44 15.68 21.81
C ARG A 267 3.06 16.24 22.10
N GLY A 268 2.85 16.85 23.28
CA GLY A 268 1.57 17.45 23.63
C GLY A 268 1.20 18.59 22.67
N VAL A 269 2.18 19.42 22.31
CA VAL A 269 1.96 20.50 21.34
C VAL A 269 1.60 19.98 19.95
N TRP A 270 2.29 18.96 19.42
CA TRP A 270 1.95 18.37 18.12
C TRP A 270 0.60 17.63 18.14
N ASN A 271 0.24 16.98 19.25
CA ASN A 271 -1.10 16.40 19.42
C ASN A 271 -2.20 17.47 19.40
N ASP A 272 -1.97 18.62 20.04
CA ASP A 272 -2.90 19.74 20.03
C ASP A 272 -3.04 20.33 18.62
N LEU A 273 -1.93 20.47 17.89
CA LEU A 273 -1.93 20.91 16.49
C LEU A 273 -2.63 19.93 15.55
N ALA A 274 -2.49 18.62 15.78
CA ALA A 274 -3.18 17.58 14.99
C ALA A 274 -4.69 17.54 15.25
N ALA A 275 -5.14 17.96 16.44
CA ALA A 275 -6.56 18.08 16.77
C ALA A 275 -7.27 19.25 16.06
N VAL A 276 -6.50 20.16 15.45
CA VAL A 276 -7.03 21.31 14.71
C VAL A 276 -7.27 20.91 13.25
N ALA A 277 -8.55 20.85 12.88
CA ALA A 277 -8.96 20.51 11.51
C ALA A 277 -8.55 21.57 10.47
N HIS A 278 -8.29 22.82 10.87
CA HIS A 278 -7.90 23.88 9.94
C HIS A 278 -7.08 24.95 10.65
N LEU A 279 -5.89 25.25 10.13
CA LEU A 279 -5.04 26.33 10.63
C LEU A 279 -5.27 27.63 9.84
N ASP A 280 -5.78 28.66 10.50
CA ASP A 280 -5.90 30.00 9.94
C ASP A 280 -5.28 31.09 10.83
N GLY A 281 -4.97 32.23 10.20
CA GLY A 281 -4.54 33.45 10.88
C GLY A 281 -3.47 33.23 11.96
N PRO A 282 -3.72 33.65 13.23
CA PRO A 282 -2.76 33.49 14.32
C PRO A 282 -2.34 32.04 14.61
N TRP A 283 -3.23 31.07 14.41
CA TRP A 283 -2.94 29.65 14.69
C TRP A 283 -1.94 29.07 13.72
N ARG A 284 -2.07 29.42 12.44
CA ARG A 284 -1.10 29.03 11.42
C ARG A 284 0.26 29.62 11.72
N ALA A 285 0.32 30.90 12.12
CA ALA A 285 1.58 31.56 12.48
C ALA A 285 2.25 30.93 13.72
N GLU A 286 1.47 30.48 14.72
CA GLU A 286 2.00 29.78 15.89
C GLU A 286 2.46 28.36 15.52
N ALA A 287 1.71 27.64 14.69
CA ALA A 287 2.10 26.33 14.17
C ALA A 287 3.38 26.38 13.32
N GLU A 288 3.55 27.43 12.50
CA GLU A 288 4.78 27.67 11.73
C GLU A 288 5.99 27.90 12.63
N GLN A 289 5.82 28.60 13.76
CA GLN A 289 6.91 28.79 14.75
C GLN A 289 7.27 27.48 15.44
N VAL A 290 6.28 26.69 15.87
CA VAL A 290 6.51 25.35 16.44
C VAL A 290 7.21 24.44 15.42
N ALA A 291 6.77 24.46 14.17
CA ALA A 291 7.37 23.70 13.09
C ALA A 291 8.83 24.12 12.85
N ALA A 292 9.14 25.42 12.87
CA ALA A 292 10.50 25.90 12.75
C ALA A 292 11.40 25.41 13.89
N LEU A 293 10.98 25.56 15.14
CA LEU A 293 11.72 25.05 16.31
C LEU A 293 11.92 23.53 16.27
N THR A 294 10.92 22.80 15.77
CA THR A 294 11.00 21.35 15.55
C THR A 294 12.06 21.02 14.50
N MET A 295 12.05 21.70 13.36
CA MET A 295 12.95 21.41 12.25
C MET A 295 14.40 21.85 12.51
N GLU A 296 14.62 22.86 13.36
CA GLU A 296 15.96 23.19 13.88
C GLU A 296 16.54 22.05 14.75
N ARG A 297 15.71 21.37 15.55
CA ARG A 297 16.12 20.19 16.32
C ARG A 297 16.37 19.00 15.40
N VAL A 298 15.49 18.78 14.41
CA VAL A 298 15.67 17.75 13.37
C VAL A 298 16.99 17.96 12.62
N ARG A 299 17.31 19.18 12.16
CA ARG A 299 18.57 19.47 11.47
C ARG A 299 19.79 19.12 12.32
N ARG A 300 19.78 19.51 13.61
CA ARG A 300 20.87 19.17 14.54
C ARG A 300 21.01 17.66 14.75
N ASN A 301 19.89 16.97 14.94
CA ASN A 301 19.87 15.52 15.07
C ASN A 301 20.39 14.83 13.80
N ALA A 302 19.95 15.30 12.63
CA ALA A 302 20.38 14.77 11.34
C ALA A 302 21.89 14.93 11.16
N GLN A 303 22.42 16.11 11.46
CA GLN A 303 23.86 16.38 11.38
C GLN A 303 24.67 15.51 12.34
N SER A 304 24.21 15.36 13.59
CA SER A 304 24.86 14.49 14.58
C SER A 304 24.83 13.02 14.13
N LEU A 305 23.67 12.54 13.68
CA LEU A 305 23.48 11.17 13.21
C LEU A 305 24.32 10.86 11.97
N ALA A 306 24.25 11.68 10.93
CA ALA A 306 25.02 11.51 9.70
C ALA A 306 26.52 11.49 10.00
N THR A 307 27.00 12.44 10.81
CA THR A 307 28.41 12.48 11.23
C THR A 307 28.81 11.19 11.97
N ALA A 308 27.97 10.69 12.87
CA ALA A 308 28.23 9.47 13.62
C ALA A 308 28.23 8.23 12.72
N LEU A 309 27.30 8.12 11.77
CA LEU A 309 27.23 7.03 10.80
C LEU A 309 28.45 7.01 9.89
N ILE A 310 28.83 8.17 9.33
CA ILE A 310 30.03 8.33 8.49
C ILE A 310 31.29 7.97 9.26
N ALA A 311 31.41 8.39 10.53
CA ALA A 311 32.52 8.01 11.39
C ALA A 311 32.60 6.50 11.67
N ARG A 312 31.50 5.77 11.49
CA ARG A 312 31.45 4.29 11.55
C ARG A 312 31.54 3.61 10.19
N GLY A 313 31.83 4.37 9.14
CA GLY A 313 32.06 3.87 7.78
C GLY A 313 30.79 3.77 6.93
N TRP A 314 29.64 4.29 7.38
CA TRP A 314 28.46 4.36 6.52
C TRP A 314 28.79 5.12 5.23
N PRO A 315 28.57 4.54 4.03
CA PRO A 315 29.18 5.04 2.80
C PRO A 315 28.33 6.14 2.15
N VAL A 316 28.21 7.26 2.85
CA VAL A 316 27.66 8.54 2.36
C VAL A 316 28.63 9.66 2.72
N SER A 317 28.64 10.76 1.98
CA SER A 317 29.28 11.99 2.43
C SER A 317 28.31 12.88 3.21
N LEU A 318 28.82 13.82 4.00
CA LEU A 318 27.96 14.77 4.71
C LEU A 318 27.25 15.71 3.73
N GLU A 319 27.92 16.08 2.65
CA GLU A 319 27.39 16.92 1.58
C GLU A 319 26.25 16.23 0.81
N GLN A 320 26.33 14.90 0.64
CA GLN A 320 25.26 14.09 0.07
C GLN A 320 24.10 13.92 1.05
N ALA A 321 24.41 13.59 2.31
CA ALA A 321 23.39 13.29 3.30
C ALA A 321 22.61 14.51 3.75
N LEU A 322 23.24 15.69 3.80
CA LEU A 322 22.66 16.93 4.30
C LEU A 322 23.14 18.14 3.46
N PRO A 323 22.76 18.22 2.17
CA PRO A 323 23.16 19.34 1.32
C PRO A 323 22.60 20.69 1.80
N GLY A 324 21.56 20.65 2.65
CA GLY A 324 20.84 21.82 3.12
C GLY A 324 19.67 22.21 2.22
N PRO A 325 18.97 23.31 2.52
CA PRO A 325 17.85 23.79 1.74
C PRO A 325 18.28 24.30 0.36
N THR A 326 17.43 24.10 -0.65
CA THR A 326 17.65 24.66 -1.99
C THR A 326 17.44 26.18 -1.98
N PRO A 327 18.15 26.93 -2.84
CA PRO A 327 18.05 28.39 -2.85
C PRO A 327 16.70 28.92 -3.35
N ASP A 328 15.91 28.11 -4.05
CA ASP A 328 14.61 28.46 -4.64
C ASP A 328 13.41 28.02 -3.77
N VAL A 329 13.64 27.53 -2.55
CA VAL A 329 12.60 26.95 -1.68
C VAL A 329 11.38 27.85 -1.48
N GLU A 330 11.57 29.17 -1.29
CA GLU A 330 10.46 30.10 -1.09
C GLU A 330 9.63 30.32 -2.35
N ASP A 331 10.27 30.30 -3.52
CA ASP A 331 9.56 30.49 -4.78
C ASP A 331 8.77 29.24 -5.14
N ARG A 332 9.34 28.05 -4.89
CA ARG A 332 8.66 26.76 -5.05
C ARG A 332 7.50 26.56 -4.07
N LEU A 333 7.65 26.99 -2.82
CA LEU A 333 6.54 26.95 -1.85
C LEU A 333 5.36 27.85 -2.28
N LYS A 334 5.65 29.05 -2.81
CA LYS A 334 4.60 29.92 -3.37
C LYS A 334 3.96 29.32 -4.61
N GLU A 335 4.75 28.69 -5.47
CA GLU A 335 4.25 28.01 -6.67
C GLU A 335 3.31 26.86 -6.28
N LEU A 336 3.69 26.04 -5.29
CA LEU A 336 2.81 25.00 -4.74
C LEU A 336 1.51 25.58 -4.14
N GLU A 337 1.59 26.68 -3.41
CA GLU A 337 0.40 27.35 -2.86
C GLU A 337 -0.53 27.85 -3.97
N GLN A 338 0.03 28.39 -5.05
CA GLN A 338 -0.75 28.83 -6.21
C GLN A 338 -1.42 27.67 -6.94
N LEU A 339 -0.72 26.54 -7.09
CA LEU A 339 -1.22 25.35 -7.78
C LEU A 339 -2.29 24.61 -6.99
N THR A 340 -2.06 24.42 -5.69
CA THR A 340 -2.96 23.65 -4.81
C THR A 340 -4.05 24.50 -4.18
N GLY A 341 -3.91 25.83 -4.23
CA GLY A 341 -4.81 26.79 -3.57
C GLY A 341 -4.69 26.82 -2.05
N CYS A 342 -3.74 26.07 -1.47
CA CYS A 342 -3.48 26.00 -0.04
C CYS A 342 -1.98 26.07 0.22
N ALA A 343 -1.57 26.79 1.26
CA ALA A 343 -0.17 26.77 1.66
C ALA A 343 0.21 25.39 2.19
N ALA A 344 1.46 24.96 1.94
CA ALA A 344 1.96 23.67 2.41
C ALA A 344 1.82 23.53 3.93
N PRO A 345 1.65 22.29 4.45
CA PRO A 345 1.61 22.02 5.87
C PRO A 345 2.84 22.61 6.60
N PRO A 346 2.67 23.33 7.72
CA PRO A 346 3.76 23.95 8.48
C PRO A 346 4.97 23.03 8.71
N ALA A 347 4.76 21.76 9.05
CA ALA A 347 5.85 20.80 9.27
C ALA A 347 6.74 20.62 8.02
N LEU A 348 6.14 20.40 6.85
CA LEU A 348 6.87 20.21 5.59
C LEU A 348 7.52 21.51 5.11
N ALA A 349 6.79 22.63 5.18
CA ALA A 349 7.33 23.93 4.79
C ALA A 349 8.56 24.30 5.63
N ALA A 350 8.51 24.07 6.96
CA ALA A 350 9.65 24.26 7.84
C ALA A 350 10.78 23.27 7.53
N TYR A 351 10.46 22.02 7.19
CA TYR A 351 11.46 21.02 6.82
C TYR A 351 12.26 21.47 5.60
N TRP A 352 11.60 21.84 4.50
CA TRP A 352 12.31 22.27 3.29
C TRP A 352 13.11 23.57 3.49
N ARG A 353 12.62 24.49 4.34
CA ARG A 353 13.34 25.74 4.66
C ARG A 353 14.57 25.54 5.53
N ILE A 354 14.48 24.66 6.53
CA ILE A 354 15.49 24.55 7.58
C ILE A 354 16.39 23.35 7.35
N VAL A 355 15.82 22.19 7.05
CA VAL A 355 16.57 20.93 6.84
C VAL A 355 17.00 20.83 5.37
N GLY A 356 16.05 20.99 4.45
CA GLY A 356 16.23 20.81 3.01
C GLY A 356 16.07 19.34 2.61
N THR A 357 17.15 18.57 2.78
CA THR A 357 17.22 17.15 2.44
C THR A 357 17.92 16.39 3.55
N ILE A 358 17.46 15.17 3.81
CA ILE A 358 18.18 14.13 4.53
C ILE A 358 18.25 12.94 3.56
N ASP A 359 19.44 12.47 3.20
CA ASP A 359 19.60 11.27 2.38
C ASP A 359 20.68 10.35 2.95
N LEU A 360 20.28 9.39 3.78
CA LEU A 360 21.18 8.37 4.31
C LEU A 360 21.31 7.15 3.38
N VAL A 361 20.73 7.19 2.17
CA VAL A 361 20.76 6.07 1.23
C VAL A 361 22.10 6.07 0.50
N PRO A 362 22.89 4.99 0.58
CA PRO A 362 24.22 4.93 -0.03
C PRO A 362 24.14 4.56 -1.51
N ARG A 363 23.50 5.39 -2.33
CA ARG A 363 23.23 5.11 -3.76
C ARG A 363 24.50 4.85 -4.58
N ASP A 364 25.61 5.50 -4.23
CA ASP A 364 26.91 5.30 -4.89
C ASP A 364 27.50 3.90 -4.67
N THR A 365 26.96 3.13 -3.72
CA THR A 365 27.39 1.75 -3.43
C THR A 365 26.52 0.67 -4.07
N TRP A 366 25.51 1.03 -4.86
CA TRP A 366 24.67 0.02 -5.51
C TRP A 366 25.45 -0.92 -6.44
N ASP A 367 26.57 -0.44 -7.00
CA ASP A 367 27.48 -1.23 -7.84
C ASP A 367 28.85 -1.49 -7.17
N ALA A 368 28.99 -1.22 -5.87
CA ALA A 368 30.27 -1.32 -5.16
C ALA A 368 30.12 -1.89 -3.74
N PRO A 369 31.06 -2.72 -3.27
CA PRO A 369 30.96 -3.29 -1.93
C PRO A 369 31.09 -2.20 -0.85
N PHE A 370 30.38 -2.39 0.25
CA PHE A 370 30.49 -1.55 1.43
C PHE A 370 31.90 -1.62 2.04
N PRO A 371 32.32 -0.57 2.79
CA PRO A 371 33.57 -0.63 3.54
C PRO A 371 33.62 -1.83 4.50
N PRO A 372 34.78 -2.48 4.70
CA PRO A 372 34.90 -3.64 5.57
C PRO A 372 34.37 -3.38 6.99
N GLY A 373 33.50 -4.27 7.48
CA GLY A 373 32.90 -4.17 8.82
C GLY A 373 31.66 -3.26 8.90
N VAL A 374 31.20 -2.71 7.77
CA VAL A 374 29.93 -1.99 7.66
C VAL A 374 28.88 -2.95 7.11
N PRO A 375 27.74 -3.14 7.79
CA PRO A 375 26.74 -4.08 7.34
C PRO A 375 25.93 -3.53 6.16
N GLU A 376 26.20 -4.03 4.95
CA GLU A 376 25.47 -3.67 3.71
C GLU A 376 23.96 -3.91 3.81
N GLN A 377 23.57 -4.90 4.61
CA GLN A 377 22.16 -5.28 4.79
C GLN A 377 21.31 -4.20 5.47
N LEU A 378 21.92 -3.18 6.08
CA LEU A 378 21.18 -2.01 6.60
C LEU A 378 20.50 -1.20 5.49
N THR A 379 20.84 -1.41 4.22
CA THR A 379 20.09 -0.84 3.08
C THR A 379 18.65 -1.33 3.03
N LEU A 380 18.37 -2.56 3.49
CA LEU A 380 17.02 -3.11 3.64
C LEU A 380 16.29 -2.57 4.87
N ALA A 381 17.02 -1.91 5.77
CA ALA A 381 16.50 -1.32 7.01
C ALA A 381 15.83 0.03 6.82
N ASP A 382 15.57 0.42 5.56
CA ASP A 382 14.94 1.67 5.18
C ASP A 382 15.71 2.88 5.74
N PRO A 383 16.93 3.18 5.23
CA PRO A 383 17.68 4.36 5.62
C PRO A 383 16.84 5.63 5.46
N LEU A 384 16.97 6.56 6.41
CA LEU A 384 16.20 7.79 6.42
C LEU A 384 16.54 8.61 5.18
N GLU A 385 15.52 8.83 4.37
CA GLU A 385 15.54 9.69 3.21
C GLU A 385 14.30 10.57 3.31
N ILE A 386 14.49 11.87 3.11
CA ILE A 386 13.45 12.83 2.78
C ILE A 386 14.07 13.86 1.84
N GLY A 387 13.60 13.91 0.60
CA GLY A 387 14.08 14.81 -0.44
C GLY A 387 13.63 16.26 -0.23
N ASP A 388 14.33 17.17 -0.89
CA ASP A 388 13.92 18.56 -1.02
C ASP A 388 12.72 18.73 -1.96
N LEU A 389 12.25 19.97 -2.03
CA LEU A 389 11.12 20.37 -2.85
C LEU A 389 11.39 20.24 -4.37
N SER A 390 12.65 20.31 -4.80
CA SER A 390 13.02 20.19 -6.20
C SER A 390 12.94 18.73 -6.66
N ASN A 391 13.39 17.79 -5.84
CA ASN A 391 13.35 16.36 -6.15
C ASN A 391 11.91 15.84 -6.28
N GLY A 392 10.99 16.29 -5.42
CA GLY A 392 9.57 15.92 -5.50
C GLY A 392 8.78 16.68 -6.58
N TRP A 393 9.39 17.61 -7.31
CA TRP A 393 8.67 18.43 -8.30
C TRP A 393 8.08 17.62 -9.46
N TYR A 394 8.66 16.45 -9.74
CA TYR A 394 8.08 15.50 -10.69
C TYR A 394 6.63 15.14 -10.36
N SER A 395 6.28 14.99 -9.08
CA SER A 395 4.89 14.73 -8.65
C SER A 395 3.94 15.87 -9.02
N VAL A 396 4.44 17.12 -9.04
CA VAL A 396 3.67 18.30 -9.48
C VAL A 396 3.41 18.24 -10.98
N GLU A 397 4.44 17.90 -11.76
CA GLU A 397 4.34 17.78 -13.22
C GLU A 397 3.37 16.68 -13.63
N GLU A 398 3.46 15.49 -12.99
CA GLU A 398 2.51 14.39 -13.20
C GLU A 398 1.08 14.80 -12.82
N TRP A 399 0.89 15.40 -11.66
CA TRP A 399 -0.43 15.85 -11.22
C TRP A 399 -1.03 16.90 -12.16
N HIS A 400 -0.21 17.83 -12.68
CA HIS A 400 -0.66 18.82 -13.65
C HIS A 400 -1.09 18.17 -14.96
N ALA A 401 -0.32 17.21 -15.47
CA ALA A 401 -0.69 16.43 -16.65
C ALA A 401 -2.02 15.67 -16.43
N GLU A 402 -2.20 15.05 -15.26
CA GLU A 402 -3.46 14.38 -14.88
C GLU A 402 -4.64 15.37 -14.80
N CYS A 403 -4.43 16.59 -14.30
CA CYS A 403 -5.45 17.64 -14.27
C CYS A 403 -5.82 18.18 -15.66
N GLU A 404 -4.88 18.18 -16.61
CA GLU A 404 -5.14 18.56 -18.00
C GLU A 404 -5.92 17.48 -18.75
N GLU A 405 -5.64 16.20 -18.47
CA GLU A 405 -6.28 15.06 -19.13
C GLU A 405 -7.65 14.71 -18.53
N HIS A 406 -7.83 14.91 -17.22
CA HIS A 406 -8.98 14.43 -16.47
C HIS A 406 -9.71 15.52 -15.68
N HIS A 407 -10.86 15.15 -15.13
CA HIS A 407 -11.59 16.03 -14.23
C HIS A 407 -10.76 16.30 -12.96
N PRO A 408 -10.71 17.54 -12.39
CA PRO A 408 -9.90 17.83 -11.20
C PRO A 408 -10.21 16.92 -9.99
N GLU A 409 -11.48 16.54 -9.83
CA GLU A 409 -11.92 15.58 -8.79
C GLU A 409 -11.44 14.13 -9.02
N ILE A 410 -11.00 13.79 -10.23
CA ILE A 410 -10.38 12.49 -10.59
C ILE A 410 -8.88 12.55 -10.36
N ALA A 411 -8.21 13.63 -10.79
CA ALA A 411 -6.80 13.84 -10.46
C ALA A 411 -6.62 13.84 -8.92
N GLY A 412 -7.57 14.44 -8.21
CA GLY A 412 -7.59 14.45 -6.76
C GLY A 412 -6.55 15.40 -6.17
N PRO A 413 -6.25 15.27 -4.87
CA PRO A 413 -5.23 16.09 -4.25
C PRO A 413 -3.83 15.76 -4.81
N LEU A 414 -2.97 16.78 -4.89
CA LEU A 414 -1.56 16.59 -5.20
C LEU A 414 -0.92 15.70 -4.13
N GLU A 415 -0.53 14.50 -4.55
CA GLU A 415 0.27 13.56 -3.78
C GLU A 415 1.74 13.82 -4.11
N PHE A 416 2.48 14.33 -3.13
CA PHE A 416 3.85 14.78 -3.29
C PHE A 416 4.79 13.74 -2.70
N ASP A 417 5.69 13.21 -3.51
CA ASP A 417 6.67 12.23 -3.05
C ASP A 417 7.73 12.92 -2.21
N ILE A 418 7.90 12.44 -0.98
CA ILE A 418 8.88 12.98 -0.03
C ILE A 418 10.09 12.07 0.12
N ALA A 419 9.98 10.77 -0.19
CA ALA A 419 11.08 9.82 -0.15
C ALA A 419 10.80 8.60 -1.03
N ALA A 420 11.85 7.88 -1.44
CA ALA A 420 11.65 6.55 -2.00
C ALA A 420 11.12 5.59 -0.91
N ASP A 421 10.56 4.44 -1.31
CA ASP A 421 10.25 3.37 -0.38
C ASP A 421 11.48 2.50 -0.07
N TYR A 422 11.35 1.63 0.94
CA TYR A 422 12.42 0.75 1.38
C TYR A 422 12.98 -0.20 0.30
N LEU A 423 12.18 -0.61 -0.70
CA LEU A 423 12.67 -1.44 -1.82
C LEU A 423 13.58 -0.61 -2.71
N HIS A 424 13.12 0.57 -3.13
CA HIS A 424 13.89 1.46 -3.99
C HIS A 424 15.19 1.93 -3.32
N LYS A 425 15.18 2.19 -2.01
CA LYS A 425 16.41 2.52 -1.25
C LYS A 425 17.42 1.36 -1.22
N ALA A 426 16.92 0.13 -1.24
CA ALA A 426 17.71 -1.09 -1.33
C ALA A 426 18.02 -1.52 -2.78
N ASN A 427 17.79 -0.64 -3.77
CA ASN A 427 17.99 -0.91 -5.20
C ASN A 427 17.11 -2.03 -5.78
N PHE A 428 15.91 -2.22 -5.21
CA PHE A 428 14.88 -3.09 -5.74
C PHE A 428 13.71 -2.27 -6.29
N SER A 429 13.18 -2.65 -7.45
CA SER A 429 11.98 -2.02 -8.02
C SER A 429 10.72 -2.65 -7.44
N GLY A 430 9.67 -1.86 -7.21
CA GLY A 430 8.31 -2.38 -7.02
C GLY A 430 7.47 -1.77 -5.89
N GLY A 431 7.98 -0.80 -5.13
CA GLY A 431 7.20 -0.08 -4.11
C GLY A 431 6.66 1.26 -4.60
N ALA A 432 5.64 1.78 -3.91
CA ALA A 432 5.19 3.16 -4.08
C ALA A 432 6.02 4.08 -3.18
N PRO A 433 6.51 5.24 -3.66
CA PRO A 433 7.25 6.20 -2.84
C PRO A 433 6.48 6.60 -1.58
N TYR A 434 7.19 7.02 -0.54
CA TYR A 434 6.56 7.65 0.61
C TYR A 434 6.13 9.06 0.22
N SER A 435 4.85 9.36 0.44
CA SER A 435 4.22 10.56 -0.09
C SER A 435 3.34 11.25 0.96
N VAL A 436 2.94 12.48 0.66
CA VAL A 436 2.02 13.29 1.47
C VAL A 436 1.01 13.98 0.58
N TRP A 437 -0.21 14.21 1.07
CA TRP A 437 -1.17 15.05 0.36
C TRP A 437 -0.98 16.52 0.73
N LEU A 438 -0.71 17.37 -0.26
CA LEU A 438 -0.49 18.81 -0.03
C LEU A 438 -1.78 19.62 0.12
N SER A 439 -2.94 19.01 -0.10
CA SER A 439 -4.26 19.57 0.25
C SER A 439 -4.60 19.45 1.75
N ASN A 440 -3.67 18.95 2.57
CA ASN A 440 -3.87 18.83 4.00
C ASN A 440 -3.82 20.21 4.67
N VAL A 441 -4.96 20.62 5.25
CA VAL A 441 -5.15 21.90 5.93
C VAL A 441 -4.61 21.94 7.38
N GLY A 442 -4.06 20.82 7.86
CA GLY A 442 -3.48 20.65 9.19
C GLY A 442 -1.99 21.03 9.27
N ALA A 443 -1.42 20.93 10.47
CA ALA A 443 -0.04 21.27 10.76
C ALA A 443 0.98 20.25 10.20
N ASP A 444 0.60 18.97 10.29
CA ASP A 444 1.47 17.81 10.15
C ASP A 444 0.77 16.74 9.29
N PRO A 445 1.21 16.52 8.05
CA PRO A 445 0.53 15.59 7.16
C PRO A 445 0.85 14.14 7.51
N LEU A 446 -0.06 13.21 7.17
CA LEU A 446 0.21 11.78 7.22
C LEU A 446 1.23 11.39 6.14
N VAL A 447 2.23 10.60 6.50
CA VAL A 447 3.13 9.93 5.55
C VAL A 447 2.45 8.67 5.02
N ARG A 448 2.18 8.67 3.73
CA ARG A 448 1.46 7.60 3.01
C ARG A 448 2.45 6.57 2.47
N HIS A 449 1.93 5.37 2.18
CA HIS A 449 2.69 4.19 1.71
C HIS A 449 3.76 3.67 2.69
N GLU A 450 3.91 4.34 3.83
CA GLU A 450 4.70 3.89 4.97
C GLU A 450 3.81 3.05 5.91
N LYS A 451 4.35 1.94 6.42
CA LYS A 451 3.57 0.89 7.10
C LYS A 451 3.01 1.28 8.47
N HIS A 452 3.55 2.31 9.12
CA HIS A 452 3.16 2.69 10.47
C HIS A 452 2.07 3.75 10.52
N SER A 453 1.71 4.36 9.39
CA SER A 453 0.67 5.41 9.31
C SER A 453 0.95 6.55 10.29
N LEU A 454 2.17 7.11 10.21
CA LEU A 454 2.62 8.20 11.09
C LEU A 454 2.42 9.56 10.42
N THR A 455 2.22 10.60 11.22
CA THR A 455 2.39 11.97 10.75
C THR A 455 3.87 12.23 10.42
N PHE A 456 4.15 13.25 9.63
CA PHE A 456 5.53 13.55 9.20
C PHE A 456 6.47 13.81 10.39
N THR A 457 6.03 14.51 11.43
CA THR A 457 6.88 14.69 12.62
C THR A 457 7.09 13.40 13.41
N ASP A 458 6.08 12.53 13.53
CA ASP A 458 6.23 11.24 14.21
C ASP A 458 7.04 10.23 13.40
N TYR A 459 6.96 10.27 12.07
CA TYR A 459 7.87 9.56 11.16
C TYR A 459 9.32 9.94 11.44
N LEU A 460 9.63 11.25 11.51
CA LEU A 460 10.97 11.72 11.86
C LEU A 460 11.40 11.27 13.26
N ARG A 461 10.53 11.41 14.28
CA ARG A 461 10.84 10.95 15.65
C ARG A 461 11.19 9.46 15.68
N ARG A 462 10.42 8.65 14.96
CA ARG A 462 10.68 7.22 14.83
C ARG A 462 12.00 6.95 14.12
N ALA A 463 12.25 7.61 12.98
CA ALA A 463 13.49 7.47 12.24
C ALA A 463 14.71 7.77 13.12
N PHE A 464 14.71 8.88 13.86
CA PHE A 464 15.81 9.19 14.77
C PHE A 464 15.93 8.20 15.93
N LYS A 465 14.82 7.79 16.54
CA LYS A 465 14.84 6.76 17.60
C LYS A 465 15.55 5.49 17.13
N GLU A 466 15.33 5.10 15.88
CA GLU A 466 15.94 3.92 15.24
C GLU A 466 17.26 4.26 14.50
N LYS A 467 17.93 5.36 14.85
CA LYS A 467 19.22 5.81 14.29
C LYS A 467 19.22 5.94 12.76
N GLY A 468 18.09 6.31 12.19
CA GLY A 468 17.89 6.54 10.76
C GLY A 468 17.51 5.29 9.97
N PHE A 469 17.10 4.18 10.60
CA PHE A 469 16.73 2.94 9.91
C PHE A 469 15.35 2.47 10.35
N LEU A 470 14.30 2.83 9.60
CA LEU A 470 12.92 2.71 10.06
C LEU A 470 12.38 1.28 10.11
N ARG A 471 12.97 0.35 9.36
CA ARG A 471 12.52 -1.05 9.27
C ARG A 471 13.30 -2.02 10.15
N LEU A 472 14.00 -1.54 11.18
CA LEU A 472 14.64 -2.41 12.19
C LEU A 472 13.64 -3.25 12.99
N ASP A 473 12.37 -2.87 13.01
CA ASP A 473 11.27 -3.64 13.59
C ASP A 473 10.79 -4.78 12.67
N ALA A 474 11.27 -4.86 11.42
CA ALA A 474 10.95 -5.90 10.45
C ALA A 474 12.02 -7.02 10.39
N GLN A 475 12.86 -7.17 11.42
CA GLN A 475 13.90 -8.21 11.51
C GLN A 475 13.36 -9.62 11.27
N GLU A 476 12.18 -9.86 11.79
CA GLU A 476 11.43 -11.10 11.66
C GLU A 476 11.15 -11.44 10.17
N GLU A 477 10.75 -10.46 9.36
CA GLU A 477 10.57 -10.60 7.91
C GLU A 477 11.91 -10.89 7.20
N TRP A 478 13.02 -10.33 7.68
CA TRP A 478 14.33 -10.59 7.08
C TRP A 478 14.80 -12.02 7.33
N LEU A 479 14.51 -12.61 8.50
CA LEU A 479 14.75 -14.03 8.77
C LEU A 479 13.99 -14.91 7.77
N THR A 480 12.77 -14.50 7.38
CA THR A 480 11.99 -15.16 6.33
C THR A 480 12.71 -15.14 4.99
N TYR A 481 13.32 -14.01 4.64
CA TYR A 481 14.12 -13.86 3.42
C TYR A 481 15.55 -14.41 3.49
N GLY A 482 15.89 -15.14 4.55
CA GLY A 482 17.14 -15.90 4.65
C GLY A 482 18.23 -15.25 5.48
N PHE A 483 17.93 -14.19 6.23
CA PHE A 483 18.84 -13.68 7.25
C PHE A 483 18.99 -14.68 8.39
N THR A 484 20.18 -14.73 8.96
CA THR A 484 20.48 -15.47 10.19
C THR A 484 20.38 -14.54 11.40
N HIS A 485 20.07 -15.09 12.57
CA HIS A 485 20.11 -14.33 13.83
C HIS A 485 21.49 -13.71 14.09
N ASP A 486 22.58 -14.36 13.67
CA ASP A 486 23.94 -13.83 13.82
C ASP A 486 24.14 -12.57 12.97
N GLN A 487 23.65 -12.57 11.72
CA GLN A 487 23.67 -11.38 10.86
C GLN A 487 22.84 -10.23 11.47
N LEU A 488 21.64 -10.52 12.00
CA LEU A 488 20.84 -9.51 12.68
C LEU A 488 21.54 -8.97 13.93
N ALA A 489 22.14 -9.84 14.74
CA ALA A 489 22.87 -9.43 15.93
C ALA A 489 24.10 -8.57 15.58
N GLU A 490 24.78 -8.85 14.46
CA GLU A 490 25.87 -8.02 13.93
C GLU A 490 25.37 -6.64 13.52
N LEU A 491 24.27 -6.58 12.75
CA LEU A 491 23.60 -5.32 12.36
C LEU A 491 23.25 -4.46 13.57
N THR A 492 22.54 -5.03 14.54
CA THR A 492 22.11 -4.32 15.75
C THR A 492 23.30 -3.91 16.60
N ARG A 493 24.37 -4.71 16.68
CA ARG A 493 25.59 -4.34 17.42
C ARG A 493 26.33 -3.19 16.75
N TRP A 494 26.43 -3.21 15.42
CA TRP A 494 27.02 -2.10 14.67
C TRP A 494 26.21 -0.82 14.90
N LEU A 495 24.89 -0.86 14.78
CA LEU A 495 24.03 0.30 15.05
C LEU A 495 24.07 0.76 16.50
N ALA A 496 24.05 -0.16 17.46
CA ALA A 496 24.17 0.15 18.88
C ALA A 496 25.45 0.95 19.16
N SER A 497 26.52 0.65 18.43
CA SER A 497 27.78 1.35 18.56
C SER A 497 27.76 2.78 18.00
N VAL A 498 26.82 3.16 17.13
CA VAL A 498 26.68 4.53 16.59
C VAL A 498 26.15 5.46 17.69
N GLU A 499 27.02 6.20 18.35
CA GLU A 499 26.66 7.19 19.36
C GLU A 499 26.43 8.54 18.69
N TYR A 500 25.22 9.09 18.82
CA TYR A 500 24.89 10.43 18.34
C TYR A 500 24.10 11.19 19.39
N GLU A 501 24.20 12.51 19.37
CA GLU A 501 23.48 13.38 20.30
C GLU A 501 22.06 13.57 19.78
N HIS A 502 21.08 13.02 20.50
CA HIS A 502 19.67 13.19 20.18
C HIS A 502 19.02 14.24 21.09
N THR A 503 18.58 15.34 20.47
CA THR A 503 17.71 16.32 21.11
C THR A 503 16.26 15.96 20.81
N GLY A 504 15.45 15.71 21.84
CA GLY A 504 14.02 15.48 21.66
C GLY A 504 13.30 16.67 21.00
N PHE A 505 12.27 16.38 20.20
CA PHE A 505 11.49 17.36 19.44
C PHE A 505 10.06 16.88 19.21
#